data_AF-A0A0F9GQX7-F1
#
_entry.id   AF-A0A0F9GQX7-F1
#
_cell.length_a   1.000
_cell.length_b   1.000
_cell.length_c   1.000
_cell.angle_alpha   90.00
_cell.angle_beta   90.00
_cell.angle_gamma   90.00
#
_symmetry.space_group_name_H-M   'P 1'
#
loop_
_entity.id
_entity.type
_entity.pdbx_description
1 polymer ?
#
loop_
_entity_poly.entity_id
_entity_poly.type
_entity_poly.pdbx_seq_one_letter_code
_entity_poly.pdbx_strand_id
1 'polypeptide(L)'
;MEFSELTEEQLRSSRPDLVKVIEAKSKGDADAAARVTEIEAENKTLKEANDALKVAQAEADQKALVETKLADAKLPERAVTDSFREQLQAATDAAAIDVLIEDRQALLKTVSPRGSISRERSVDALVRNEDEATPIDESKIGEYDKTLFG
;
A
#
# COMPACT_ATOMS: atom_id res chain seq x y z
N MET A 1 -49.41 -44.14 40.73
CA MET A 1 -49.37 -43.02 39.77
C MET A 1 -47.97 -42.44 39.85
N GLU A 2 -47.23 -42.54 38.76
CA GLU A 2 -45.97 -41.82 38.61
C GLU A 2 -46.24 -40.37 38.22
N PHE A 3 -45.36 -39.45 38.59
CA PHE A 3 -45.49 -38.02 38.27
C PHE A 3 -45.50 -37.72 36.77
N SER A 4 -45.02 -38.66 35.94
CA SER A 4 -44.98 -38.63 34.48
C SER A 4 -46.36 -38.74 33.81
N GLU A 5 -47.39 -39.16 34.54
CA GLU A 5 -48.75 -39.38 34.01
C GLU A 5 -49.73 -38.23 34.29
N LEU A 6 -49.32 -37.23 35.09
CA LEU A 6 -50.17 -36.10 35.46
C LEU A 6 -50.21 -35.07 34.34
N THR A 7 -51.42 -34.62 33.97
CA THR A 7 -51.57 -33.48 33.05
C THR A 7 -51.15 -32.18 33.74
N GLU A 8 -50.84 -31.14 32.96
CA GLU A 8 -50.34 -29.86 33.48
C GLU A 8 -51.30 -29.22 34.50
N GLU A 9 -52.62 -29.35 34.28
CA GLU A 9 -53.66 -28.91 35.22
C GLU A 9 -53.67 -29.72 36.53
N GLN A 10 -53.43 -31.03 36.45
CA GLN A 10 -53.35 -31.89 37.64
C GLN A 10 -52.09 -31.62 38.45
N LEU A 11 -50.97 -31.31 37.80
CA LEU A 11 -49.73 -30.87 38.45
C LEU A 11 -49.89 -29.52 39.15
N ARG A 12 -50.53 -28.54 38.50
CA ARG A 12 -50.85 -27.23 39.13
C ARG A 12 -51.74 -27.38 40.35
N SER A 13 -52.67 -28.33 40.33
CA SER A 13 -53.63 -28.56 41.43
C SER A 13 -53.01 -29.36 42.58
N SER A 14 -52.19 -30.36 42.29
CA SER A 14 -51.62 -31.28 43.30
C SER A 14 -50.30 -30.79 43.89
N ARG A 15 -49.46 -30.09 43.10
CA ARG A 15 -48.12 -29.63 43.48
C ARG A 15 -47.79 -28.23 42.92
N PRO A 16 -48.55 -27.19 43.32
CA PRO A 16 -48.30 -25.82 42.89
C PRO A 16 -46.92 -25.28 43.33
N ASP A 17 -46.31 -25.87 44.36
CA ASP A 17 -44.96 -25.57 44.83
C ASP A 17 -43.90 -25.91 43.78
N LEU A 18 -43.97 -27.10 43.18
CA LEU A 18 -43.02 -27.55 42.16
C LEU A 18 -43.17 -26.74 40.87
N VAL A 19 -44.40 -26.43 40.47
CA VAL A 19 -44.66 -25.60 39.28
C VAL A 19 -44.00 -24.22 39.42
N LYS A 20 -44.14 -23.57 40.58
CA LYS A 20 -43.49 -22.27 40.84
C LYS A 20 -41.97 -22.33 40.78
N VAL A 21 -41.37 -23.41 41.31
CA VAL A 21 -39.91 -23.59 41.26
C VAL A 21 -39.44 -23.81 39.82
N ILE A 22 -40.18 -24.59 39.03
CA ILE A 22 -39.86 -24.83 37.61
C ILE A 22 -40.00 -23.54 36.80
N GLU A 23 -41.08 -22.78 36.97
CA GLU A 23 -41.30 -21.49 36.30
C GLU A 23 -40.23 -20.45 36.68
N ALA A 24 -39.85 -20.37 37.97
CA ALA A 24 -38.79 -19.48 38.41
C ALA A 24 -37.43 -19.86 37.81
N LYS A 25 -37.14 -21.16 37.74
CA LYS A 25 -35.90 -21.67 37.16
C LYS A 25 -35.85 -21.47 35.64
N SER A 26 -36.92 -21.81 34.92
CA SER A 26 -36.99 -21.64 33.47
C SER A 26 -36.89 -20.17 33.06
N LYS A 27 -37.47 -19.26 33.85
CA LYS A 27 -37.32 -17.82 33.65
C LYS A 27 -35.88 -17.36 33.88
N GLY A 28 -35.23 -17.83 34.96
CA GLY A 28 -33.82 -17.54 35.22
C GLY A 28 -32.88 -18.05 34.12
N ASP A 29 -33.14 -19.25 33.59
CA ASP A 29 -32.37 -19.85 32.50
C ASP A 29 -32.58 -19.07 31.18
N ALA A 30 -33.80 -18.62 30.90
CA ALA A 30 -34.10 -17.80 29.72
C ALA A 30 -33.43 -16.41 29.79
N ASP A 31 -33.48 -15.75 30.95
CA ASP A 31 -32.81 -14.45 31.17
C ASP A 31 -31.28 -14.59 31.07
N ALA A 32 -30.71 -15.69 31.58
CA ALA A 32 -29.29 -15.98 31.45
C ALA A 32 -28.89 -16.26 29.99
N ALA A 33 -29.69 -17.04 29.25
CA ALA A 33 -29.45 -17.30 27.84
C ALA A 33 -29.50 -16.02 27.00
N ALA A 34 -30.47 -15.14 27.25
CA ALA A 34 -30.56 -13.85 26.58
C ALA A 34 -29.30 -12.99 26.84
N ARG A 35 -28.83 -12.92 28.09
CA ARG A 35 -27.59 -12.20 28.44
C ARG A 35 -26.35 -12.78 27.77
N VAL A 36 -26.24 -14.10 27.66
CA VAL A 36 -25.13 -14.74 26.95
C VAL A 36 -25.14 -14.33 25.48
N THR A 37 -26.30 -14.36 24.83
CA THR A 37 -26.40 -13.95 23.42
C THR A 37 -26.07 -12.47 23.21
N GLU A 38 -26.45 -11.60 24.14
CA GLU A 38 -26.12 -10.17 24.11
C GLU A 38 -24.61 -9.95 24.28
N ILE A 39 -23.99 -10.59 25.27
CA ILE A 39 -22.55 -10.51 25.52
C ILE A 39 -21.74 -11.07 24.34
N GLU A 40 -22.19 -12.14 23.71
CA GLU A 40 -21.55 -12.70 22.51
C GLU A 40 -21.61 -11.73 21.32
N ALA A 41 -22.76 -11.07 21.13
CA ALA A 41 -22.91 -10.04 20.11
C ALA A 41 -21.99 -8.83 20.39
N GLU A 42 -21.97 -8.33 21.62
CA GLU A 42 -21.08 -7.25 22.04
C GLU A 42 -19.60 -7.61 21.83
N ASN A 43 -19.18 -8.81 22.27
CA ASN A 43 -17.81 -9.27 22.08
C ASN A 43 -17.41 -9.36 20.60
N LYS A 44 -18.33 -9.75 19.73
CA LYS A 44 -18.09 -9.75 18.29
C LYS A 44 -17.84 -8.32 17.79
N THR A 45 -18.70 -7.37 18.15
CA THR A 45 -18.54 -5.97 17.74
C THR A 45 -17.25 -5.35 18.29
N LEU A 46 -16.88 -5.66 19.54
CA LEU A 46 -15.64 -5.17 20.14
C LEU A 46 -14.40 -5.76 19.46
N LYS A 47 -14.42 -7.03 19.05
CA LYS A 47 -13.33 -7.63 18.27
C LYS A 47 -13.16 -6.95 16.92
N GLU A 48 -14.25 -6.75 16.19
CA GLU A 48 -14.23 -6.06 14.89
C GLU A 48 -13.70 -4.62 15.02
N ALA A 49 -14.15 -3.89 16.05
CA ALA A 49 -13.65 -2.55 16.34
C ALA A 49 -12.16 -2.54 16.74
N ASN A 50 -11.72 -3.52 17.53
CA ASN A 50 -10.33 -3.63 17.95
C ASN A 50 -9.39 -3.92 16.75
N ASP A 51 -9.82 -4.80 15.84
CA ASP A 51 -9.06 -5.11 14.63
C ASP A 51 -8.95 -3.90 13.71
N ALA A 52 -10.04 -3.15 13.53
CA ALA A 52 -10.02 -1.89 12.78
C ALA A 52 -9.06 -0.86 13.40
N LEU A 53 -9.07 -0.72 14.72
CA LEU A 53 -8.17 0.20 15.43
C LEU A 53 -6.70 -0.22 15.30
N LYS A 54 -6.39 -1.52 15.35
CA LYS A 54 -5.02 -2.00 15.14
C LYS A 54 -4.50 -1.67 13.74
N VAL A 55 -5.34 -1.81 12.72
CA VAL A 55 -4.98 -1.43 11.34
C VAL A 55 -4.73 0.08 11.26
N ALA A 56 -5.64 0.90 11.80
CA ALA A 56 -5.48 2.35 11.82
C ALA A 56 -4.23 2.81 12.58
N GLN A 57 -3.92 2.15 13.71
CA GLN A 57 -2.71 2.42 14.49
C GLN A 57 -1.45 2.10 13.68
N ALA A 58 -1.40 0.94 13.03
CA ALA A 58 -0.26 0.55 12.20
C ALA A 58 -0.03 1.52 11.03
N GLU A 59 -1.11 1.99 10.38
CA GLU A 59 -1.02 3.01 9.33
C GLU A 59 -0.52 4.35 9.86
N ALA A 60 -0.98 4.77 11.05
CA ALA A 60 -0.54 6.01 11.68
C ALA A 60 0.95 5.95 12.07
N ASP A 61 1.38 4.83 12.66
CA ASP A 61 2.78 4.61 13.05
C ASP A 61 3.69 4.61 11.81
N GLN A 62 3.24 3.98 10.71
CA GLN A 62 3.98 4.00 9.44
C GLN A 62 4.10 5.40 8.84
N LYS A 63 3.01 6.18 8.86
CA LYS A 63 3.04 7.58 8.38
C LYS A 63 4.00 8.43 9.22
N ALA A 64 3.97 8.29 10.54
CA ALA A 64 4.87 9.01 11.43
C ALA A 64 6.35 8.62 11.20
N LEU A 65 6.61 7.34 10.94
CA LEU A 65 7.95 6.86 10.58
C LEU A 65 8.45 7.50 9.28
N VAL A 66 7.63 7.48 8.23
CA VAL A 66 7.95 8.10 6.93
C VAL A 66 8.23 9.60 7.09
N GLU A 67 7.40 10.33 7.84
CA GLU A 67 7.59 11.75 8.09
C GLU A 67 8.90 12.03 8.83
N THR A 68 9.23 11.23 9.84
CA THR A 68 10.48 11.34 10.59
C THR A 68 11.68 11.13 9.66
N LYS A 69 11.65 10.06 8.87
CA LYS A 69 12.73 9.73 7.92
C LYS A 69 12.89 10.80 6.83
N LEU A 70 11.79 11.35 6.31
CA LEU A 70 11.84 12.45 5.35
C LEU A 70 12.44 13.74 5.96
N ALA A 71 12.08 14.05 7.22
CA ALA A 71 12.64 15.19 7.93
C ALA A 71 14.15 15.03 8.17
N ASP A 72 14.59 13.84 8.56
CA ASP A 72 16.00 13.51 8.79
C ASP A 72 16.83 13.53 7.49
N ALA A 73 16.23 13.07 6.38
CA ALA A 73 16.87 13.03 5.06
C ALA A 73 17.15 14.41 4.45
N LYS A 74 16.48 15.47 4.95
CA LYS A 74 16.63 16.86 4.50
C LYS A 74 16.61 17.02 2.97
N LEU A 75 15.72 16.26 2.33
CA LEU A 75 15.52 16.35 0.88
C LEU A 75 14.92 17.71 0.53
N PRO A 76 15.31 18.32 -0.61
CA PRO A 76 14.68 19.56 -1.07
C PRO A 76 13.22 19.30 -1.41
N GLU A 77 12.32 20.25 -1.13
CA GLU A 77 10.86 20.07 -1.28
C GLU A 77 10.45 19.55 -2.65
N ARG A 78 11.08 20.07 -3.72
CA ARG A 78 10.86 19.61 -5.11
C ARG A 78 11.12 18.12 -5.35
N ALA A 79 11.89 17.47 -4.49
CA ALA A 79 12.22 16.05 -4.59
C ALA A 79 11.22 15.16 -3.85
N VAL A 80 10.46 15.71 -2.91
CA VAL A 80 9.46 15.00 -2.10
C VAL A 80 8.09 15.15 -2.76
N THR A 81 7.90 14.46 -3.88
CA THR A 81 6.63 14.44 -4.60
C THR A 81 5.61 13.55 -3.90
N ASP A 82 4.32 13.75 -4.18
CA ASP A 82 3.24 12.91 -3.62
C ASP A 82 3.44 11.44 -3.97
N SER A 83 3.82 11.15 -5.22
CA SER A 83 4.16 9.80 -5.67
C SER A 83 5.33 9.18 -4.90
N PHE A 84 6.31 9.98 -4.47
CA PHE A 84 7.42 9.48 -3.66
C PHE A 84 6.97 9.23 -2.22
N ARG A 85 6.09 10.07 -1.66
CA ARG A 85 5.49 9.82 -0.34
C ARG A 85 4.65 8.55 -0.33
N GLU A 86 3.86 8.32 -1.38
CA GLU A 86 3.08 7.08 -1.55
C GLU A 86 3.99 5.84 -1.60
N GLN A 87 5.11 5.91 -2.31
CA GLN A 87 6.11 4.83 -2.34
C GLN A 87 6.71 4.56 -0.96
N LEU A 88 7.06 5.60 -0.20
CA LEU A 88 7.58 5.45 1.15
C LEU A 88 6.53 4.88 2.12
N GLN A 89 5.26 5.28 1.99
CA GLN A 89 4.17 4.73 2.80
C GLN A 89 3.85 3.28 2.47
N ALA A 90 4.02 2.87 1.21
CA ALA A 90 3.84 1.49 0.77
C ALA A 90 5.03 0.57 1.11
N ALA A 91 6.15 1.11 1.59
CA ALA A 91 7.31 0.32 1.96
C ALA A 91 7.03 -0.54 3.20
N THR A 92 7.47 -1.80 3.16
CA THR A 92 7.13 -2.81 4.18
C THR A 92 7.81 -2.59 5.52
N ASP A 93 9.00 -1.97 5.52
CA ASP A 93 9.81 -1.75 6.71
C ASP A 93 10.67 -0.48 6.62
N ALA A 94 11.30 -0.12 7.75
CA ALA A 94 12.16 1.05 7.85
C ALA A 94 13.40 0.98 6.93
N ALA A 95 13.92 -0.23 6.67
CA ALA A 95 15.10 -0.40 5.82
C ALA A 95 14.77 -0.09 4.36
N ALA A 96 13.61 -0.52 3.88
CA ALA A 96 13.12 -0.19 2.54
C ALA A 96 12.89 1.32 2.38
N ILE A 97 12.37 2.00 3.41
CA ILE A 97 12.25 3.47 3.42
C ILE A 97 13.63 4.13 3.26
N ASP A 98 14.63 3.65 4.01
CA ASP A 98 15.99 4.20 3.96
C ASP A 98 16.61 4.04 2.55
N VAL A 99 16.46 2.85 1.93
CA VAL A 99 16.93 2.60 0.56
C VAL A 99 16.27 3.55 -0.45
N LEU A 100 14.95 3.75 -0.36
CA LEU A 100 14.23 4.66 -1.26
C LEU A 100 14.68 6.12 -1.10
N ILE A 101 14.98 6.54 0.12
CA ILE A 101 15.53 7.87 0.41
C ILE A 101 16.94 8.01 -0.17
N GLU A 102 17.80 7.02 0.03
CA GLU A 102 19.16 7.01 -0.52
C GLU A 102 19.17 7.06 -2.06
N ASP A 103 18.32 6.26 -2.70
CA ASP A 103 18.13 6.28 -4.15
C ASP A 103 17.67 7.65 -4.63
N ARG A 104 16.73 8.27 -3.91
CA ARG A 104 16.25 9.62 -4.24
C ARG A 104 17.36 10.66 -4.10
N GLN A 105 18.18 10.57 -3.07
CA GLN A 105 19.35 11.45 -2.90
C GLN A 105 20.39 11.24 -4.02
N ALA A 106 20.64 9.99 -4.42
CA ALA A 106 21.55 9.68 -5.51
C ALA A 106 21.06 10.26 -6.85
N LEU A 107 19.76 10.14 -7.14
CA LEU A 107 19.15 10.73 -8.33
C LEU A 107 19.30 12.26 -8.35
N LEU A 108 19.16 12.94 -7.22
CA LEU A 108 19.37 14.39 -7.16
C LEU A 108 20.83 14.79 -7.45
N LYS A 109 21.80 13.94 -7.07
CA LYS A 109 23.21 14.17 -7.36
C LYS A 109 23.53 13.95 -8.84
N THR A 110 22.90 12.97 -9.49
CA THR A 110 23.12 12.68 -10.93
C THR A 110 22.36 13.63 -11.85
N VAL A 111 21.20 14.14 -11.42
CA VAL A 111 20.39 15.13 -12.14
C VAL A 111 20.78 16.58 -11.75
N SER A 112 21.84 16.75 -10.96
CA SER A 112 22.43 18.06 -10.70
C SER A 112 22.70 18.74 -12.06
N PRO A 113 22.16 19.96 -12.29
CA PRO A 113 22.12 20.56 -13.61
C PRO A 113 23.55 20.78 -14.08
N ARG A 114 24.04 19.87 -14.92
CA ARG A 114 25.27 20.07 -15.67
C ARG A 114 25.03 21.19 -16.65
N GLY A 115 25.39 22.39 -16.19
CA GLY A 115 25.84 23.50 -17.00
C GLY A 115 24.75 24.19 -17.80
N SER A 116 24.61 25.49 -17.56
CA SER A 116 24.56 26.43 -18.67
C SER A 116 25.46 25.90 -19.81
N ILE A 117 24.85 25.40 -20.88
CA ILE A 117 25.55 25.30 -22.16
C ILE A 117 25.86 26.77 -22.49
N SER A 118 27.06 27.22 -22.12
CA SER A 118 27.59 28.48 -22.63
C SER A 118 27.68 28.31 -24.14
N ARG A 119 26.66 28.84 -24.81
CA ARG A 119 26.47 28.82 -26.25
C ARG A 119 27.42 29.82 -26.92
N GLU A 120 28.71 29.75 -26.58
CA GLU A 120 29.73 30.69 -27.06
C GLU A 120 31.00 30.03 -27.61
N ARG A 121 31.11 28.68 -27.62
CA ARG A 121 32.30 28.02 -28.20
C ARG A 121 32.01 26.75 -29.00
N SER A 122 31.02 26.77 -29.88
CA SER A 122 30.84 25.69 -30.86
C SER A 122 30.47 26.15 -32.27
N VAL A 123 30.53 27.46 -32.56
CA VAL A 123 30.36 27.95 -33.93
C VAL A 123 31.69 27.97 -34.70
N ASP A 124 32.84 27.97 -34.01
CA ASP A 124 34.14 28.14 -34.67
C ASP A 124 34.78 26.83 -35.18
N ALA A 125 34.17 25.68 -34.89
CA ALA A 125 34.63 24.37 -35.39
C ALA A 125 33.85 23.87 -36.61
N LEU A 126 32.82 24.60 -37.06
CA LEU A 126 31.98 24.20 -38.20
C LEU A 126 32.25 25.00 -39.49
N VAL A 127 33.14 26.01 -39.45
CA VAL A 127 33.40 26.92 -40.60
C VAL A 127 34.75 26.66 -41.28
N ARG A 128 35.54 25.67 -40.85
CA ARG A 128 36.77 25.26 -41.55
C ARG A 128 36.63 23.86 -42.14
N ASN A 129 35.85 23.72 -43.20
CA ASN A 129 35.94 22.59 -44.16
C ASN A 129 35.27 22.96 -45.50
N GLU A 130 35.33 24.22 -45.92
CA GLU A 130 34.99 24.64 -47.27
C GLU A 130 36.19 25.39 -47.84
N ASP A 131 37.25 24.65 -48.20
CA ASP A 131 38.26 25.06 -49.19
C ASP A 131 39.34 23.96 -49.30
N GLU A 132 38.97 22.81 -49.86
CA GLU A 132 39.92 21.98 -50.59
C GLU A 132 39.16 21.16 -51.64
N ALA A 133 38.88 21.82 -52.76
CA ALA A 133 38.39 21.19 -53.95
C ALA A 133 39.46 20.23 -54.50
N THR A 134 39.24 18.93 -54.36
CA THR A 134 39.89 17.95 -55.24
C THR A 134 39.01 17.75 -56.48
N PRO A 135 39.51 18.01 -57.71
CA PRO A 135 38.72 17.79 -58.91
C PRO A 135 38.51 16.29 -59.13
N ILE A 136 37.26 15.89 -59.31
CA ILE A 136 36.88 14.52 -59.67
C ILE A 136 37.26 14.30 -61.14
N ASP A 137 38.23 13.41 -61.37
CA ASP A 137 38.62 12.94 -62.70
C ASP A 137 37.56 11.94 -63.20
N GLU A 138 36.71 12.38 -64.14
CA GLU A 138 35.61 11.61 -64.72
C GLU A 138 36.06 10.47 -65.67
N SER A 139 37.37 10.23 -65.82
CA SER A 139 37.89 9.19 -66.72
C SER A 139 37.85 7.75 -66.16
N LYS A 140 37.23 7.51 -64.99
CA LYS A 140 37.13 6.17 -64.36
C LYS A 140 35.70 5.66 -64.13
N ILE A 141 34.71 6.19 -64.84
CA ILE A 141 33.37 5.59 -64.87
C ILE A 141 33.33 4.53 -65.97
N GLY A 142 34.00 3.39 -65.73
CA GLY A 142 34.03 2.27 -66.64
C GLY A 142 34.43 1.00 -65.90
N GLU A 143 33.63 -0.05 -66.08
CA GLU A 143 33.82 -1.43 -65.61
C GLU A 143 33.49 -1.70 -64.13
N TYR A 144 32.21 -1.90 -63.84
CA TYR A 144 31.81 -3.07 -63.05
C TYR A 144 30.66 -3.80 -63.74
N ASP A 145 30.93 -5.08 -63.93
CA ASP A 145 30.37 -5.98 -64.90
C ASP A 145 29.07 -6.63 -64.44
N LYS A 146 28.29 -7.06 -65.43
CA LYS A 146 27.03 -7.79 -65.31
C LYS A 146 27.28 -9.21 -64.81
N THR A 147 26.84 -9.53 -63.59
CA THR A 147 26.28 -10.86 -63.27
C THR A 147 25.60 -10.79 -61.91
N LEU A 148 24.28 -10.55 -61.86
CA LEU A 148 23.47 -10.97 -60.70
C LEU A 148 21.96 -11.03 -61.00
N PHE A 149 21.56 -11.15 -62.27
CA PHE A 149 20.22 -11.61 -62.64
C PHE A 149 20.30 -12.44 -63.92
N GLY A 150 20.26 -13.75 -63.74
CA GLY A 150 20.17 -14.80 -64.74
C GLY A 150 19.88 -16.11 -64.03
#